data_AF-E9HT97-F1
#
_entry.id   AF-E9HT97-F1
#
_cell.length_a   1.000
_cell.length_b   1.000
_cell.length_c   1.000
_cell.angle_alpha   90.00
_cell.angle_beta   90.00
_cell.angle_gamma   90.00
#
_symmetry.space_group_name_H-M   'P 1'
#
loop_
_entity.id
_entity.type
_entity.pdbx_description
1 polymer ?
#
loop_
_entity_poly.entity_id
_entity_poly.type
_entity_poly.pdbx_seq_one_letter_code
_entity_poly.pdbx_strand_id
1 'polypeptide(L)'
;MLSIEIDSLFEGIDLNPRTRFEELNAGSFPLYHGTCRESHPGSVTPRWTEHKAQIQDIVLVGGSTRFPEVEKLLQHFFNGKEVKKYINHDEAVAYGAAVQTAILQGVKSEAVQDLQKMN
;
A
#
# COMPACT_ATOMS: atom_id res chain seq x y z
N MET A 1 16.47 11.29 -7.22
CA MET A 1 15.11 11.87 -7.10
C MET A 1 15.09 13.14 -7.92
N LEU A 2 14.15 13.31 -8.85
CA LEU A 2 14.06 14.56 -9.64
C LEU A 2 13.62 15.70 -8.70
N SER A 3 14.46 16.73 -8.55
CA SER A 3 14.01 18.04 -8.04
C SER A 3 13.55 18.84 -9.24
N ILE A 4 12.26 19.20 -9.27
CA ILE A 4 11.73 20.16 -10.23
C ILE A 4 11.58 21.44 -9.43
N GLU A 5 12.48 22.39 -9.65
CA GLU A 5 12.43 23.72 -9.09
C GLU A 5 12.17 24.66 -10.26
N ILE A 6 11.07 25.42 -10.17
CA ILE A 6 10.73 26.43 -11.17
C ILE A 6 10.77 27.78 -10.48
N ASP A 7 11.85 28.51 -10.76
CA ASP A 7 12.03 29.87 -10.27
C ASP A 7 11.01 30.80 -10.94
N SER A 8 10.35 31.65 -10.15
CA SER A 8 9.41 32.66 -10.64
C SER A 8 8.33 32.13 -11.59
N LEU A 9 7.68 31.02 -11.22
CA LEU A 9 6.60 30.42 -12.02
C LEU A 9 5.50 31.44 -12.36
N PHE A 10 5.11 32.25 -11.39
CA PHE A 10 4.14 33.32 -11.57
C PHE A 10 4.36 34.42 -10.53
N GLU A 11 4.41 35.70 -10.95
CA GLU A 11 4.57 36.87 -10.07
C GLU A 11 5.76 36.78 -9.08
N GLY A 12 6.86 36.13 -9.49
CA GLY A 12 8.03 35.94 -8.64
C GLY A 12 7.85 34.88 -7.54
N ILE A 13 6.79 34.08 -7.59
CA ILE A 13 6.58 32.95 -6.70
C ILE A 13 7.27 31.71 -7.28
N ASP A 14 8.21 31.16 -6.52
CA ASP A 14 8.88 29.91 -6.85
C ASP A 14 7.94 28.73 -6.62
N LEU A 15 7.97 27.76 -7.53
CA LEU A 15 7.23 26.51 -7.38
C LEU A 15 8.17 25.39 -7.01
N ASN A 16 7.95 24.83 -5.81
CA ASN A 16 8.40 23.50 -5.44
C ASN A 16 7.20 22.54 -5.46
N PRO A 17 6.99 21.77 -6.54
CA PRO A 17 5.82 20.91 -6.72
C PRO A 17 5.74 19.81 -5.67
N ARG A 18 6.87 19.31 -5.16
CA ARG A 18 6.90 18.21 -4.18
C ARG A 18 6.38 18.67 -2.82
N THR A 19 6.94 19.77 -2.30
CA THR A 19 6.50 20.33 -1.02
C THR A 19 5.03 20.73 -1.08
N ARG A 20 4.61 21.40 -2.16
CA ARG A 20 3.19 21.76 -2.39
C ARG A 20 2.29 20.53 -2.49
N PHE A 21 2.72 19.46 -3.15
CA PHE A 21 1.95 18.22 -3.27
C PHE A 21 1.74 17.57 -1.90
N GLU A 22 2.79 17.50 -1.07
CA GLU A 22 2.71 16.94 0.28
C GLU A 22 1.78 17.79 1.18
N GLU A 23 1.89 19.12 1.12
CA GLU A 23 0.99 20.06 1.83
C GLU A 23 -0.47 19.89 1.42
N LEU A 24 -0.76 19.82 0.11
CA LEU A 24 -2.13 19.67 -0.40
C LEU A 24 -2.76 18.34 0.00
N ASN A 25 -1.97 17.26 -0.01
CA ASN A 25 -2.45 15.92 0.32
C ASN A 25 -2.37 15.60 1.83
N ALA A 26 -1.85 16.50 2.65
CA ALA A 26 -1.75 16.34 4.10
C ALA A 26 -3.10 15.98 4.75
N GLY A 27 -4.21 16.52 4.24
CA GLY A 27 -5.56 16.20 4.71
C GLY A 27 -6.08 14.83 4.28
N SER A 28 -5.54 14.24 3.21
CA SER A 28 -5.97 12.94 2.67
C SER A 28 -5.19 11.77 3.23
N PHE A 29 -3.94 11.96 3.67
CA PHE A 29 -3.15 10.88 4.28
C PHE A 29 -3.82 10.26 5.53
N PRO A 30 -4.49 11.03 6.42
CA PRO A 30 -5.26 10.47 7.53
C PRO A 30 -6.43 9.56 7.10
N LEU A 31 -6.94 9.67 5.86
CA LEU A 31 -7.99 8.78 5.35
C LEU A 31 -7.49 7.34 5.18
N TYR A 32 -6.17 7.11 5.07
CA TYR A 32 -5.59 5.77 5.14
C TYR A 32 -5.81 5.14 6.52
N HIS A 33 -5.75 5.93 7.61
CA HIS A 33 -6.17 5.45 8.93
C HIS A 33 -7.65 5.12 8.97
N GLY A 34 -8.49 5.93 8.30
CA GLY A 34 -9.91 5.64 8.09
C GLY A 34 -10.11 4.29 7.42
N THR A 35 -9.37 3.96 6.36
CA THR A 35 -9.50 2.64 5.71
C THR A 35 -9.06 1.48 6.62
N CYS A 36 -8.05 1.69 7.47
CA CYS A 36 -7.58 0.68 8.42
C CYS A 36 -8.44 0.56 9.70
N ARG A 37 -9.30 1.55 10.01
CA ARG A 37 -10.03 1.67 11.29
C ARG A 37 -11.55 1.81 11.14
N GLU A 38 -11.98 2.57 10.15
CA GLU A 38 -13.36 2.85 9.77
C GLU A 38 -13.73 2.10 8.48
N SER A 39 -14.33 0.95 8.69
CA SER A 39 -15.54 0.66 7.96
C SER A 39 -16.57 1.77 8.33
N HIS A 40 -17.33 2.30 7.37
CA HIS A 40 -18.27 3.43 7.52
C HIS A 40 -19.07 3.48 8.85
N PRO A 41 -19.57 4.64 9.31
CA PRO A 41 -20.48 4.67 10.47
C PRO A 41 -21.66 3.71 10.26
N GLY A 42 -21.68 2.62 11.04
CA GLY A 42 -22.60 1.47 10.89
C GLY A 42 -21.96 0.16 10.43
N SER A 43 -20.67 0.16 10.12
CA SER A 43 -19.94 -1.03 9.70
C SER A 43 -19.04 -1.55 10.82
N VAL A 44 -19.07 -2.87 11.00
CA VAL A 44 -18.35 -3.58 12.06
C VAL A 44 -16.85 -3.33 11.85
N THR A 45 -16.17 -2.81 12.88
CA THR A 45 -14.72 -2.71 12.90
C THR A 45 -14.15 -4.09 12.55
N PRO A 46 -13.24 -4.23 11.57
CA PRO A 46 -12.77 -5.55 11.18
C PRO A 46 -12.15 -6.24 12.41
N ARG A 47 -12.59 -7.45 12.75
CA ARG A 47 -12.17 -8.15 13.99
C ARG A 47 -10.65 -8.28 14.14
N TRP A 48 -9.89 -8.21 13.05
CA TRP A 48 -8.42 -8.19 13.09
C TRP A 48 -7.85 -6.96 13.82
N THR A 49 -8.60 -5.85 13.96
CA THR A 49 -8.08 -4.60 14.51
C THR A 49 -7.83 -4.70 16.02
N GLU A 50 -8.49 -5.67 16.67
CA GLU A 50 -8.30 -6.03 18.08
C GLU A 50 -7.05 -6.91 18.28
N HIS A 51 -6.53 -7.50 17.20
CA HIS A 51 -5.42 -8.45 17.22
C HIS A 51 -4.30 -8.04 16.27
N LYS A 52 -3.93 -6.75 16.24
CA LYS A 52 -2.84 -6.25 15.39
C LYS A 52 -1.52 -7.01 15.57
N ALA A 53 -1.25 -7.49 16.78
CA ALA A 53 -0.07 -8.29 17.11
C ALA A 53 -0.05 -9.67 16.44
N GLN A 54 -1.21 -10.18 15.99
CA GLN A 54 -1.33 -11.44 15.26
C GLN A 54 -1.07 -11.30 13.76
N ILE A 55 -0.86 -10.10 13.23
CA ILE A 55 -0.42 -9.95 11.84
C ILE A 55 1.05 -10.36 11.78
N GLN A 56 1.46 -11.25 10.86
CA GLN A 56 2.86 -11.72 10.68
C GLN A 56 3.64 -10.91 9.66
N ASP A 57 2.99 -10.47 8.59
CA ASP A 57 3.62 -9.64 7.54
C ASP A 57 2.72 -8.48 7.11
N ILE A 58 3.35 -7.41 6.63
CA ILE A 58 2.68 -6.28 5.99
C ILE A 58 3.26 -6.17 4.59
N VAL A 59 2.41 -6.27 3.58
CA VAL A 59 2.79 -6.17 2.16
C VAL A 59 2.04 -4.99 1.57
N LEU A 60 2.74 -4.15 0.81
CA LEU A 60 2.14 -3.03 0.09
C LEU A 60 1.95 -3.39 -1.38
N VAL A 61 0.79 -3.03 -1.91
CA VAL A 61 0.42 -3.27 -3.30
C VAL A 61 -0.30 -2.04 -3.84
N GLY A 62 -0.02 -1.68 -5.10
CA GLY A 62 -0.55 -0.51 -5.78
C GLY A 62 0.42 0.68 -5.80
N GLY A 63 0.43 1.44 -6.90
CA GLY A 63 1.43 2.48 -7.16
C GLY A 63 1.49 3.59 -6.10
N SER A 64 0.35 3.98 -5.51
CA SER A 64 0.32 5.01 -4.45
C SER A 64 0.98 4.57 -3.14
N THR A 65 1.25 3.28 -2.95
CA THR A 65 1.99 2.81 -1.77
C THR A 65 3.49 3.10 -1.83
N ARG A 66 3.99 3.60 -2.97
CA ARG A 66 5.38 4.05 -3.15
C ARG A 66 5.69 5.36 -2.42
N PHE A 67 4.66 6.08 -1.95
CA PHE A 67 4.85 7.30 -1.16
C PHE A 67 5.38 6.95 0.24
N PRO A 68 6.52 7.51 0.69
CA PRO A 68 7.12 7.17 1.98
C PRO A 68 6.21 7.42 3.19
N GLU A 69 5.34 8.43 3.11
CA GLU A 69 4.37 8.75 4.17
C GLU A 69 3.36 7.62 4.42
N VAL A 70 2.99 6.87 3.37
CA VAL A 70 2.09 5.71 3.50
C VAL A 70 2.77 4.59 4.30
N GLU A 71 4.05 4.32 4.02
CA GLU A 71 4.84 3.32 4.76
C GLU A 71 4.97 3.71 6.24
N LYS A 72 5.33 4.96 6.54
CA LYS A 72 5.43 5.47 7.92
C LYS A 72 4.11 5.37 8.66
N LEU A 73 3.01 5.75 8.01
CA LEU A 73 1.67 5.70 8.58
C LEU A 73 1.28 4.27 8.98
N LEU A 74 1.55 3.29 8.10
CA LEU A 74 1.23 1.89 8.35
C LEU A 74 2.15 1.27 9.41
N GLN A 75 3.45 1.57 9.38
CA GLN A 75 4.38 1.17 10.43
C GLN A 75 3.91 1.68 11.79
N HIS A 76 3.52 2.96 11.88
CA HIS A 76 2.96 3.54 13.12
C HIS A 76 1.67 2.82 13.55
N PHE A 77 0.76 2.54 12.60
CA PHE A 77 -0.51 1.88 12.89
C PHE A 77 -0.36 0.44 13.39
N PHE A 78 0.65 -0.29 12.91
CA PHE A 78 0.98 -1.66 13.28
C PHE A 78 2.15 -1.74 14.30
N ASN A 79 2.25 -0.76 15.20
CA ASN A 79 3.16 -0.78 16.34
C ASN A 79 4.66 -0.87 15.97
N GLY A 80 5.05 -0.14 14.91
CA GLY A 80 6.43 -0.07 14.43
C GLY A 80 6.85 -1.25 13.55
N LYS A 81 5.90 -2.10 13.16
CA LYS A 81 6.21 -3.30 12.38
C LYS A 81 6.66 -2.96 10.96
N GLU A 82 7.77 -3.57 10.54
CA GLU A 82 8.36 -3.34 9.23
C GLU A 82 7.50 -3.88 8.09
N VAL A 83 7.45 -3.12 7.01
CA VAL A 83 6.80 -3.50 5.75
C VAL A 83 7.74 -4.36 4.92
N LYS A 84 7.26 -5.49 4.43
CA LYS A 84 8.02 -6.38 3.55
C LYS A 84 8.05 -5.83 2.12
N LYS A 85 9.26 -5.74 1.54
CA LYS A 85 9.51 -5.17 0.21
C LYS A 85 9.92 -6.18 -0.85
N TYR A 86 9.78 -7.48 -0.58
CA TYR A 86 10.17 -8.53 -1.52
C TYR A 86 9.14 -8.78 -2.64
N ILE A 87 7.97 -8.13 -2.60
CA ILE A 87 6.91 -8.25 -3.60
C ILE A 87 6.88 -6.98 -4.47
N ASN A 88 6.74 -7.15 -5.78
CA ASN A 88 6.54 -6.04 -6.69
C ASN A 88 5.13 -5.46 -6.53
N HIS A 89 5.05 -4.19 -6.11
CA HIS A 89 3.83 -3.46 -5.80
C HIS A 89 2.86 -3.36 -6.98
N ASP A 90 3.35 -3.36 -8.22
CA ASP A 90 2.50 -3.14 -9.41
C ASP A 90 1.99 -4.47 -9.98
N GLU A 91 2.73 -5.56 -9.80
CA GLU A 91 2.49 -6.84 -10.45
C GLU A 91 1.81 -7.87 -9.54
N ALA A 92 1.86 -7.68 -8.22
CA ALA A 92 1.35 -8.65 -7.25
C ALA A 92 -0.11 -9.07 -7.51
N VAL A 93 -0.97 -8.11 -7.88
CA VAL A 93 -2.39 -8.37 -8.18
C VAL A 93 -2.54 -9.23 -9.42
N ALA A 94 -1.86 -8.85 -10.51
CA ALA A 94 -1.92 -9.57 -11.77
C ALA A 94 -1.35 -10.99 -11.63
N TYR A 95 -0.26 -11.13 -10.89
CA TYR A 95 0.35 -12.42 -10.60
C TYR A 95 -0.60 -13.34 -9.82
N GLY A 96 -1.21 -12.85 -8.74
CA GLY A 96 -2.20 -13.61 -7.96
C GLY A 96 -3.40 -14.06 -8.80
N ALA A 97 -3.92 -13.17 -9.67
CA ALA A 97 -5.02 -13.50 -10.58
C ALA A 97 -4.63 -14.58 -11.61
N ALA A 98 -3.41 -14.52 -12.15
CA ALA A 98 -2.90 -15.52 -13.07
C ALA A 98 -2.72 -16.89 -12.40
N VAL A 99 -2.15 -16.92 -11.19
CA VAL A 99 -2.01 -18.15 -10.40
C VAL A 99 -3.37 -18.77 -10.09
N GLN A 100 -4.33 -17.96 -9.63
CA GLN A 100 -5.67 -18.46 -9.33
C GLN A 100 -6.37 -19.03 -10.58
N THR A 101 -6.20 -18.38 -11.73
CA THR A 101 -6.73 -18.86 -13.01
C THR A 101 -6.10 -20.19 -13.41
N ALA A 102 -4.77 -20.34 -13.28
CA ALA A 102 -4.06 -21.57 -13.59
C ALA A 102 -4.53 -22.75 -12.71
N ILE A 103 -4.78 -22.49 -11.43
CA ILE A 103 -5.34 -23.48 -10.49
C ILE A 103 -6.74 -23.92 -10.96
N LEU A 104 -7.63 -22.98 -11.30
CA LEU A 104 -8.99 -23.28 -11.76
C LEU A 104 -9.02 -24.03 -13.10
N GLN A 105 -8.05 -23.79 -13.98
CA GLN A 105 -7.89 -24.49 -15.26
C GLN A 105 -7.20 -25.85 -15.13
N GLY A 106 -6.79 -26.25 -13.93
CA GLY A 106 -6.11 -27.53 -13.70
C GLY A 106 -4.70 -27.60 -14.30
N VAL A 107 -4.04 -26.45 -14.50
CA VAL A 107 -2.67 -26.37 -15.01
C VAL A 107 -1.72 -26.95 -13.96
N LYS A 108 -1.00 -28.02 -14.33
CA LYS A 108 -0.07 -28.74 -13.46
C LYS A 108 1.38 -28.37 -13.74
N SER A 109 1.75 -27.10 -13.58
CA SER A 109 3.18 -26.73 -13.56
C SER A 109 3.75 -26.91 -12.15
N GLU A 110 5.05 -27.21 -12.03
CA GLU A 110 5.73 -27.32 -10.72
C GLU A 110 5.52 -26.06 -9.87
N ALA A 111 5.64 -24.88 -10.50
CA ALA A 111 5.41 -23.59 -9.84
C ALA A 111 3.98 -23.44 -9.26
N VAL A 112 2.95 -23.94 -9.95
CA VAL A 112 1.57 -23.89 -9.45
C VAL A 112 1.33 -24.97 -8.39
N GLN A 113 1.96 -26.14 -8.52
CA GLN A 113 1.84 -27.23 -7.56
C GLN A 113 2.48 -26.90 -6.21
N ASP A 114 3.62 -26.22 -6.19
CA ASP A 114 4.27 -25.82 -4.95
C ASP A 114 3.46 -24.76 -4.20
N LEU A 115 2.82 -23.84 -4.93
CA LEU A 115 1.89 -22.86 -4.36
C LEU A 115 0.61 -23.50 -3.81
N GLN A 116 0.09 -24.56 -4.44
CA GLN A 116 -1.07 -25.31 -3.93
C GLN A 116 -0.79 -26.03 -2.62
N LYS A 117 0.46 -26.43 -2.36
CA LYS A 117 0.89 -27.13 -1.14
C LYS A 117 1.18 -26.19 0.04
N MET A 118 1.20 -24.89 -0.17
CA MET A 118 1.46 -23.87 0.87
C MET A 118 0.21 -23.47 1.67
N ASN A 119 -0.92 -24.15 1.48
CA ASN A 119 -2.19 -23.93 2.18
C ASN A 119 -2.46 -25.02 3.22
#